data_AF-A0A3N9WU99-F1
#
_entry.id   AF-A0A3N9WU99-F1
#
_cell.length_a   1.000
_cell.length_b   1.000
_cell.length_c   1.000
_cell.angle_alpha   90.00
_cell.angle_beta   90.00
_cell.angle_gamma   90.00
#
_symmetry.space_group_name_H-M   'P 1'
#
loop_
_entity.id
_entity.type
_entity.pdbx_description
1 polymer ?
#
loop_
_entity_poly.entity_id
_entity_poly.type
_entity_poly.pdbx_seq_one_letter_code
_entity_poly.pdbx_strand_id
1 'polypeptide(L)'
;MTPEVRRWADLRKQVAYRCKRINTGHMVEADQRFGGRDALGPHGVMLFFVSDAPGEPHGYRLHTAYRLWLASPDSDDLPRLLADLDGVARDNINRAASVRRRWHPLGPDGSMVNGGDMSLPAHATYVGVGVSTLDSDQGRWYQLAHTLRDLPVTGRRLSVFDLKGQAYVLLTDGTAMHVDRDPHARMGVDGIRCNRTLDADRVSYYNRHEHLTEDGDDATRAVWRHLGALHHTLTAHLHGRSA
;
A
#
# COMPACT_ATOMS: atom_id res chain seq x y z
N MET A 1 -14.54 -24.62 6.20
CA MET A 1 -13.74 -23.38 6.30
C MET A 1 -14.52 -22.36 7.13
N THR A 2 -13.89 -21.67 8.07
CA THR A 2 -14.61 -20.79 9.03
C THR A 2 -15.08 -19.49 8.37
N PRO A 3 -16.12 -18.82 8.91
CA PRO A 3 -16.56 -17.49 8.45
C PRO A 3 -15.43 -16.46 8.47
N GLU A 4 -14.53 -16.55 9.45
CA GLU A 4 -13.35 -15.69 9.56
C GLU A 4 -12.38 -15.84 8.39
N VAL A 5 -12.09 -17.08 7.96
CA VAL A 5 -11.20 -17.31 6.80
C VAL A 5 -11.83 -16.75 5.52
N ARG A 6 -13.15 -16.88 5.36
CA ARG A 6 -13.88 -16.27 4.22
C ARG A 6 -13.78 -14.74 4.27
N ARG A 7 -13.98 -14.12 5.44
CA ARG A 7 -13.85 -12.67 5.64
C ARG A 7 -12.45 -12.18 5.26
N TRP A 8 -11.39 -12.86 5.70
CA TRP A 8 -10.02 -12.49 5.36
C TRP A 8 -9.70 -12.68 3.88
N ALA A 9 -10.13 -13.77 3.25
CA ALA A 9 -9.93 -13.96 1.81
C ALA A 9 -10.59 -12.83 0.98
N ASP A 10 -11.80 -12.45 1.36
CA ASP A 10 -12.52 -11.32 0.76
C ASP A 10 -11.80 -9.98 1.02
N LEU A 11 -11.37 -9.73 2.26
CA LEU A 11 -10.64 -8.51 2.61
C LEU A 11 -9.33 -8.37 1.84
N ARG A 12 -8.56 -9.45 1.68
CA ARG A 12 -7.34 -9.47 0.87
C ARG A 12 -7.63 -9.05 -0.57
N LYS A 13 -8.71 -9.57 -1.18
CA LYS A 13 -9.17 -9.15 -2.51
C LYS A 13 -9.51 -7.65 -2.54
N GLN A 14 -10.32 -7.17 -1.59
CA GLN A 14 -10.71 -5.76 -1.53
C GLN A 14 -9.49 -4.84 -1.38
N VAL A 15 -8.53 -5.21 -0.53
CA VAL A 15 -7.27 -4.48 -0.36
C VAL A 15 -6.46 -4.47 -1.66
N ALA A 16 -6.32 -5.61 -2.34
CA ALA A 16 -5.59 -5.67 -3.61
C ALA A 16 -6.22 -4.77 -4.67
N TYR A 17 -7.55 -4.79 -4.82
CA TYR A 17 -8.26 -3.87 -5.72
C TYR A 17 -8.10 -2.41 -5.32
N ARG A 18 -8.14 -2.11 -4.01
CA ARG A 18 -7.92 -0.76 -3.50
C ARG A 18 -6.52 -0.25 -3.80
N CYS A 19 -5.51 -1.10 -3.67
CA CYS A 19 -4.12 -0.79 -4.02
C CYS A 19 -3.99 -0.43 -5.50
N LYS A 20 -4.57 -1.22 -6.41
CA LYS A 20 -4.57 -0.90 -7.84
C LYS A 20 -5.21 0.46 -8.12
N ARG A 21 -6.38 0.73 -7.52
CA ARG A 21 -7.10 1.99 -7.72
C ARG A 21 -6.29 3.20 -7.23
N ILE A 22 -5.69 3.10 -6.04
CA ILE A 22 -4.83 4.16 -5.48
C ILE A 22 -3.58 4.34 -6.34
N ASN A 23 -2.93 3.25 -6.76
CA ASN A 23 -1.76 3.31 -7.62
C ASN A 23 -2.07 3.98 -8.97
N THR A 24 -3.19 3.67 -9.61
CA THR A 24 -3.63 4.37 -10.82
C THR A 24 -3.89 5.85 -10.56
N GLY A 25 -4.57 6.20 -9.47
CA GLY A 25 -4.81 7.60 -9.10
C GLY A 25 -3.52 8.37 -8.83
N HIS A 26 -2.60 7.77 -8.07
CA HIS A 26 -1.26 8.31 -7.80
C HIS A 26 -0.51 8.57 -9.10
N MET A 27 -0.53 7.63 -10.05
CA MET A 27 0.13 7.79 -11.33
C MET A 27 -0.45 8.95 -12.15
N VAL A 28 -1.78 9.09 -12.21
CA VAL A 28 -2.45 10.19 -12.92
C VAL A 28 -2.08 11.53 -12.29
N GLU A 29 -2.15 11.65 -10.96
CA GLU A 29 -1.77 12.87 -10.25
C GLU A 29 -0.29 13.21 -10.41
N ALA A 30 0.59 12.20 -10.39
CA ALA A 30 2.02 12.38 -10.56
C ALA A 30 2.37 12.87 -11.97
N ASP A 31 1.70 12.33 -13.00
CA ASP A 31 1.91 12.80 -14.38
C ASP A 31 1.44 14.24 -14.58
N GLN A 32 0.26 14.58 -14.07
CA GLN A 32 -0.30 15.93 -14.18
C GLN A 32 0.58 17.01 -13.54
N ARG A 33 1.28 16.67 -12.45
CA ARG A 33 2.11 17.61 -11.67
C ARG A 33 3.60 17.53 -12.01
N PHE A 34 3.99 16.62 -12.88
CA PHE A 34 5.40 16.35 -13.19
C PHE A 34 6.13 17.60 -13.69
N GLY A 35 7.37 17.79 -13.22
CA GLY A 35 8.21 18.95 -13.58
C GLY A 35 7.78 20.27 -12.94
N GLY A 36 6.65 20.29 -12.21
CA GLY A 36 6.19 21.44 -11.44
C GLY A 36 6.72 21.46 -10.00
N ARG A 37 6.47 22.56 -9.30
CA ARG A 37 6.79 22.72 -7.87
C ARG A 37 6.10 21.68 -6.98
N ASP A 38 4.90 21.25 -7.38
CA ASP A 38 4.07 20.29 -6.65
C ASP A 38 4.15 18.88 -7.25
N ALA A 39 5.24 18.58 -7.99
CA ALA A 39 5.50 17.25 -8.52
C ALA A 39 5.44 16.20 -7.41
N LEU A 40 4.83 15.06 -7.68
CA LEU A 40 4.75 13.96 -6.73
C LEU A 40 5.93 13.00 -6.91
N GLY A 41 6.39 12.45 -5.79
CA GLY A 41 7.37 11.38 -5.75
C GLY A 41 6.78 10.04 -6.21
N PRO A 42 7.65 9.04 -6.43
CA PRO A 42 7.26 7.74 -6.98
C PRO A 42 6.48 6.86 -5.99
N HIS A 43 6.52 7.15 -4.69
CA HIS A 43 6.00 6.25 -3.65
C HIS A 43 4.83 6.86 -2.88
N GLY A 44 4.00 6.01 -2.27
CA GLY A 44 2.85 6.39 -1.45
C GLY A 44 2.52 5.33 -0.39
N VAL A 45 2.36 5.68 0.88
CA VAL A 45 1.92 4.69 1.92
C VAL A 45 0.41 4.66 2.02
N MET A 46 -0.16 3.50 2.29
CA MET A 46 -1.58 3.24 2.50
C MET A 46 -1.78 2.56 3.86
N LEU A 47 -2.76 3.02 4.62
CA LEU A 47 -3.18 2.41 5.87
C LEU A 47 -4.61 1.88 5.69
N PHE A 48 -4.82 0.62 6.08
CA PHE A 48 -6.10 -0.07 5.91
C PHE A 48 -6.78 -0.28 7.26
N PHE A 49 -8.06 0.07 7.34
CA PHE A 49 -8.91 -0.14 8.51
C PHE A 49 -10.22 -0.77 8.10
N VAL A 50 -10.85 -1.53 9.00
CA VAL A 50 -12.19 -2.07 8.78
C VAL A 50 -13.12 -1.64 9.90
N SER A 51 -14.38 -1.37 9.55
CA SER A 51 -15.46 -1.20 10.53
C SER A 51 -16.58 -2.16 10.18
N ASP A 52 -17.35 -2.60 11.18
CA ASP A 52 -18.54 -3.39 10.93
C ASP A 52 -19.58 -2.55 10.19
N ALA A 53 -20.21 -3.15 9.19
CA ALA A 53 -21.19 -2.48 8.34
C ALA A 53 -22.23 -3.51 7.89
N PRO A 54 -23.21 -3.86 8.74
CA PRO A 54 -24.15 -4.95 8.47
C PRO A 54 -24.99 -4.77 7.20
N GLY A 55 -25.14 -3.53 6.72
CA GLY A 55 -25.85 -3.22 5.47
C GLY A 55 -24.99 -3.34 4.20
N GLU A 56 -23.68 -3.56 4.33
CA GLU A 56 -22.79 -3.80 3.19
C GLU A 56 -22.77 -5.29 2.82
N PRO A 57 -22.56 -5.67 1.55
CA PRO A 57 -22.58 -7.07 1.10
C PRO A 57 -21.67 -8.01 1.88
N HIS A 58 -20.56 -7.50 2.42
CA HIS A 58 -19.55 -8.27 3.16
C HIS A 58 -19.71 -8.17 4.68
N GLY A 59 -20.69 -7.40 5.16
CA GLY A 59 -20.91 -7.13 6.59
C GLY A 59 -19.87 -6.19 7.22
N TYR A 60 -18.93 -5.65 6.44
CA TYR A 60 -17.92 -4.69 6.88
C TYR A 60 -17.61 -3.68 5.76
N ARG A 61 -16.98 -2.57 6.14
CA ARG A 61 -16.45 -1.55 5.21
C ARG A 61 -14.93 -1.44 5.37
N LEU A 62 -14.21 -1.52 4.25
CA LEU A 62 -12.78 -1.21 4.18
C LEU A 62 -12.58 0.31 4.00
N HIS A 63 -11.89 0.91 4.95
CA HIS A 63 -11.43 2.30 4.90
C HIS A 63 -9.95 2.34 4.54
N THR A 64 -9.56 3.34 3.77
CA THR A 64 -8.16 3.51 3.34
C THR A 64 -7.75 4.96 3.40
N ALA A 65 -6.78 5.24 4.27
CA ALA A 65 -6.06 6.50 4.28
C ALA A 65 -4.71 6.32 3.60
N TYR A 66 -4.18 7.35 2.97
CA TYR A 66 -2.90 7.26 2.27
C TYR A 66 -2.10 8.56 2.37
N ARG A 67 -0.79 8.47 2.11
CA ARG A 67 0.09 9.61 1.92
C ARG A 67 0.78 9.49 0.57
N LEU A 68 0.73 10.57 -0.19
CA LEU A 68 1.66 10.80 -1.31
C LEU A 68 2.64 11.89 -0.89
N TRP A 69 3.89 11.77 -1.34
CA TRP A 69 4.93 12.76 -1.10
C TRP A 69 5.16 13.63 -2.33
N LEU A 70 5.61 14.85 -2.09
CA LEU A 70 6.23 15.65 -3.14
C LEU A 70 7.54 15.00 -3.56
N ALA A 71 7.91 15.20 -4.82
CA ALA A 71 9.17 14.77 -5.37
C ALA A 71 10.33 15.40 -4.61
N SER A 72 11.14 14.57 -3.97
CA SER A 72 12.38 14.94 -3.32
C SER A 72 13.33 13.74 -3.26
N PRO A 73 14.65 13.96 -3.08
CA PRO A 73 15.61 12.87 -2.92
C PRO A 73 15.24 11.90 -1.79
N ASP A 74 14.59 12.39 -0.72
CA ASP A 74 14.15 11.56 0.41
C ASP A 74 12.96 10.67 0.05
N SER A 75 12.14 11.08 -0.93
CA SER A 75 10.96 10.33 -1.39
C SER A 75 11.26 9.32 -2.49
N ASP A 76 12.49 9.27 -3.02
CA ASP A 76 12.86 8.45 -4.17
C ASP A 76 13.30 7.03 -3.77
N ASP A 77 13.90 6.89 -2.60
CA ASP A 77 14.36 5.62 -2.04
C ASP A 77 13.25 4.99 -1.18
N LEU A 78 12.52 4.03 -1.75
CA LEU A 78 11.41 3.37 -1.07
C LEU A 78 11.81 2.66 0.24
N PRO A 79 12.83 1.79 0.28
CA PRO A 79 13.32 1.20 1.53
C PRO A 79 13.63 2.24 2.62
N ARG A 80 14.35 3.32 2.26
CA ARG A 80 14.68 4.38 3.22
C ARG A 80 13.44 5.13 3.69
N LEU A 81 12.54 5.49 2.78
CA LEU A 81 11.28 6.15 3.11
C LEU A 81 10.44 5.32 4.10
N LEU A 82 10.38 4.00 3.92
CA LEU A 82 9.69 3.09 4.84
C LEU A 82 10.38 3.03 6.21
N ALA A 83 11.72 3.02 6.24
CA ALA A 83 12.48 3.07 7.49
C ALA A 83 12.23 4.38 8.26
N ASP A 84 12.22 5.51 7.56
CA ASP A 84 11.96 6.83 8.13
C ASP A 84 10.52 6.91 8.67
N LEU A 85 9.55 6.31 7.97
CA LEU A 85 8.16 6.23 8.46
C LEU A 85 8.01 5.38 9.72
N ASP A 86 8.75 4.27 9.84
CA ASP A 86 8.79 3.49 11.09
C ASP A 86 9.36 4.34 12.24
N GLY A 87 10.46 5.07 11.99
CA GLY A 87 11.04 6.01 12.95
C GLY A 87 10.04 7.07 13.41
N VAL A 88 9.36 7.73 12.46
CA VAL A 88 8.33 8.73 12.74
C VAL A 88 7.17 8.14 13.55
N ALA A 89 6.71 6.93 13.21
CA ALA A 89 5.65 6.26 13.96
C ALA A 89 6.08 6.01 15.41
N ARG A 90 7.27 5.44 15.63
CA ARG A 90 7.82 5.21 16.99
C ARG A 90 7.95 6.50 17.78
N ASP A 91 8.46 7.57 17.17
CA ASP A 91 8.63 8.86 17.83
C ASP A 91 7.30 9.47 18.23
N ASN A 92 6.29 9.41 17.37
CA ASN A 92 4.95 9.91 17.68
C ASN A 92 4.27 9.08 18.78
N ILE A 93 4.42 7.75 18.75
CA ILE A 93 3.95 6.85 19.82
C ILE A 93 4.59 7.25 21.15
N ASN A 94 5.91 7.37 21.19
CA ASN A 94 6.67 7.72 22.40
C ASN A 94 6.30 9.12 22.92
N ARG A 95 6.16 10.09 22.03
CA ARG A 95 5.78 11.47 22.37
C ARG A 95 4.36 11.54 22.95
N ALA A 96 3.41 10.80 22.39
CA ALA A 96 2.06 10.76 22.95
C ALA A 96 2.03 10.04 24.30
N ALA A 97 2.77 8.94 24.43
CA ALA A 97 2.89 8.20 25.68
C ALA A 97 3.47 9.05 26.82
N SER A 98 4.46 9.91 26.54
CA SER A 98 5.07 10.78 27.56
C SER A 98 4.09 11.79 28.17
N VAL A 99 3.01 12.13 27.45
CA VAL A 99 1.90 12.97 27.92
C VAL A 99 0.62 12.18 28.22
N ARG A 100 0.73 10.86 28.39
CA ARG A 100 -0.38 9.93 28.70
C ARG A 100 -1.53 9.98 27.69
N ARG A 101 -1.21 10.22 26.41
CA ARG A 101 -2.16 10.15 25.30
C ARG A 101 -1.84 8.96 24.40
N ARG A 102 -2.86 8.49 23.69
CA ARG A 102 -2.67 7.51 22.62
C ARG A 102 -2.58 8.24 21.29
N TRP A 103 -1.47 8.06 20.59
CA TRP A 103 -1.32 8.55 19.23
C TRP A 103 -2.16 7.72 18.25
N HIS A 104 -2.68 8.35 17.20
CA HIS A 104 -3.35 7.65 16.10
C HIS A 104 -2.76 8.16 14.78
N PRO A 105 -2.44 7.29 13.80
CA PRO A 105 -1.74 7.70 12.57
C PRO A 105 -2.56 8.61 11.65
N LEU A 106 -3.88 8.70 11.85
CA LEU A 106 -4.79 9.63 11.15
C LEU A 106 -5.08 10.89 11.99
N GLY A 107 -4.57 10.95 13.21
CA GLY A 107 -4.82 12.05 14.14
C GLY A 107 -4.07 13.33 13.73
N PRO A 108 -4.51 14.49 14.24
CA PRO A 108 -3.89 15.78 13.90
C PRO A 108 -2.44 15.89 14.38
N ASP A 109 -2.11 15.21 15.48
CA ASP A 109 -0.78 15.26 16.11
C ASP A 109 0.18 14.27 15.43
N GLY A 110 0.82 14.69 14.34
CA GLY A 110 1.81 13.88 13.63
C GLY A 110 1.18 12.84 12.70
N SER A 111 0.21 13.24 11.88
CA SER A 111 -0.43 12.37 10.90
C SER A 111 0.58 11.71 9.95
N MET A 112 0.42 10.40 9.76
CA MET A 112 1.16 9.63 8.74
C MET A 112 0.57 9.75 7.35
N VAL A 113 -0.66 10.25 7.23
CA VAL A 113 -1.48 10.24 6.01
C VAL A 113 -2.03 11.64 5.71
N ASN A 114 -2.27 11.94 4.43
CA ASN A 114 -2.75 13.24 3.97
C ASN A 114 -3.92 13.15 2.97
N GLY A 115 -4.46 11.96 2.73
CA GLY A 115 -5.59 11.75 1.84
C GLY A 115 -6.34 10.45 2.13
N GLY A 116 -7.48 10.27 1.47
CA GLY A 116 -8.37 9.13 1.66
C GLY A 116 -9.33 9.29 2.85
N ASP A 117 -9.67 8.17 3.49
CA ASP A 117 -10.63 8.11 4.59
C ASP A 117 -9.99 8.59 5.91
N MET A 118 -9.90 9.91 6.08
CA MET A 118 -9.24 10.54 7.25
C MET A 118 -10.10 10.52 8.53
N SER A 119 -11.40 10.30 8.40
CA SER A 119 -12.34 10.21 9.53
C SER A 119 -12.92 8.81 9.59
N LEU A 120 -12.52 8.06 10.61
CA LEU A 120 -12.97 6.68 10.81
C LEU A 120 -14.07 6.60 11.87
N PRO A 121 -15.01 5.64 11.75
CA PRO A 121 -15.87 5.27 12.88
C PRO A 121 -15.03 4.89 14.10
N ALA A 122 -15.53 5.17 15.31
CA ALA A 122 -14.79 4.92 16.56
C ALA A 122 -14.38 3.45 16.79
N HIS A 123 -15.08 2.51 16.15
CA HIS A 123 -14.83 1.06 16.22
C HIS A 123 -14.03 0.54 15.01
N ALA A 124 -13.50 1.42 14.16
CA ALA A 124 -12.64 1.00 13.05
C ALA A 124 -11.34 0.39 13.59
N THR A 125 -10.98 -0.76 13.07
CA THR A 125 -9.81 -1.54 13.50
C THR A 125 -8.77 -1.54 12.38
N TYR A 126 -7.51 -1.30 12.73
CA TYR A 126 -6.38 -1.42 11.82
C TYR A 126 -6.23 -2.86 11.32
N VAL A 127 -6.06 -3.06 10.01
CA VAL A 127 -5.88 -4.39 9.41
C VAL A 127 -4.63 -4.54 8.57
N GLY A 128 -3.90 -3.45 8.29
CA GLY A 128 -2.66 -3.54 7.55
C GLY A 128 -2.12 -2.23 6.99
N VAL A 129 -0.95 -2.33 6.41
CA VAL A 129 -0.25 -1.24 5.72
C VAL A 129 0.16 -1.73 4.33
N GLY A 130 0.18 -0.81 3.38
CA GLY A 130 0.76 -1.06 2.09
C GLY A 130 1.55 0.14 1.59
N VAL A 131 2.33 -0.08 0.56
CA VAL A 131 3.00 0.97 -0.20
C VAL A 131 2.69 0.80 -1.67
N SER A 132 2.34 1.90 -2.31
CA SER A 132 2.19 2.06 -3.75
C SER A 132 3.49 2.62 -4.28
N THR A 133 3.96 2.10 -5.41
CA THR A 133 5.09 2.66 -6.14
C THR A 133 4.79 2.74 -7.63
N LEU A 134 5.24 3.83 -8.23
CA LEU A 134 5.23 4.06 -9.67
C LEU A 134 6.51 3.52 -10.34
N ASP A 135 7.51 3.13 -9.54
CA ASP A 135 8.62 2.33 -10.04
C ASP A 135 8.09 0.94 -10.40
N SER A 136 8.59 0.38 -11.49
CA SER A 136 8.16 -0.93 -11.99
C SER A 136 9.30 -1.67 -12.68
N ASP A 137 9.03 -2.87 -13.20
CA ASP A 137 9.96 -3.60 -14.06
C ASP A 137 10.28 -2.86 -15.37
N GLN A 138 9.51 -1.83 -15.73
CA GLN A 138 9.77 -0.96 -16.88
C GLN A 138 10.79 0.16 -16.56
N GLY A 139 11.05 0.44 -15.28
CA GLY A 139 12.00 1.45 -14.85
C GLY A 139 11.49 2.32 -13.70
N ARG A 140 12.30 3.33 -13.35
CA ARG A 140 11.96 4.33 -12.33
C ARG A 140 10.93 5.30 -12.87
N TRP A 141 10.04 5.79 -12.00
CA TRP A 141 9.00 6.78 -12.35
C TRP A 141 9.54 7.95 -13.17
N TYR A 142 10.62 8.58 -12.73
CA TYR A 142 11.18 9.73 -13.44
C TYR A 142 11.62 9.40 -14.86
N GLN A 143 12.18 8.21 -15.09
CA GLN A 143 12.58 7.77 -16.42
C GLN A 143 11.34 7.56 -17.30
N LEU A 144 10.34 6.85 -16.77
CA LEU A 144 9.09 6.57 -17.47
C LEU A 144 8.30 7.85 -17.79
N ALA A 145 8.22 8.78 -16.85
CA ALA A 145 7.50 10.04 -17.03
C ALA A 145 8.11 10.91 -18.14
N HIS A 146 9.44 10.89 -18.35
CA HIS A 146 10.04 11.59 -19.48
C HIS A 146 9.57 10.98 -20.82
N THR A 147 9.47 9.65 -20.91
CA THR A 147 9.01 8.98 -22.15
C THR A 147 7.57 9.32 -22.54
N LEU A 148 6.71 9.73 -21.60
CA LEU A 148 5.34 10.20 -21.90
C LEU A 148 5.32 11.56 -22.63
N ARG A 149 6.40 12.33 -22.49
CA ARG A 149 6.55 13.70 -23.01
C ARG A 149 7.34 13.73 -24.32
N ASP A 150 8.19 12.75 -24.55
CA ASP A 150 9.00 12.64 -25.76
C ASP A 150 8.13 12.35 -26.99
N LEU A 151 8.48 12.97 -28.13
CA LEU A 151 7.87 12.65 -29.41
C LEU A 151 8.34 11.25 -29.84
N PRO A 152 7.43 10.27 -29.98
CA PRO A 152 7.83 8.90 -30.28
C PRO A 152 8.38 8.80 -31.70
N VAL A 153 9.59 8.25 -31.85
CA VAL A 153 10.17 7.88 -33.16
C VAL A 153 9.28 6.88 -33.90
N THR A 154 8.48 6.10 -33.17
CA THR A 154 7.57 5.06 -33.67
C THR A 154 6.14 5.56 -33.94
N GLY A 155 5.83 6.84 -33.69
CA GLY A 155 4.52 7.44 -33.97
C GLY A 155 3.40 7.12 -32.97
N ARG A 156 3.61 6.26 -31.96
CA ARG A 156 2.61 5.97 -30.92
C ARG A 156 2.99 6.62 -29.60
N ARG A 157 2.19 7.59 -29.16
CA ARG A 157 2.39 8.28 -27.88
C ARG A 157 1.95 7.38 -26.74
N LEU A 158 2.83 7.13 -25.78
CA LEU A 158 2.48 6.43 -24.55
C LEU A 158 1.58 7.34 -23.71
N SER A 159 0.50 6.77 -23.18
CA SER A 159 -0.32 7.41 -22.16
C SER A 159 0.17 6.99 -20.79
N VAL A 160 -0.09 7.82 -19.79
CA VAL A 160 0.06 7.44 -18.38
C VAL A 160 -0.68 6.13 -18.07
N PHE A 161 -1.82 5.87 -18.73
CA PHE A 161 -2.59 4.63 -18.57
C PHE A 161 -1.91 3.37 -19.11
N ASP A 162 -0.86 3.50 -19.93
CA ASP A 162 -0.09 2.38 -20.47
C ASP A 162 1.09 1.96 -19.56
N LEU A 163 1.42 2.78 -18.55
CA LEU A 163 2.50 2.48 -17.61
C LEU A 163 2.07 1.45 -16.58
N LYS A 164 3.02 0.64 -16.10
CA LYS A 164 2.81 -0.25 -14.96
C LYS A 164 2.95 0.50 -13.63
N GLY A 165 2.54 -0.17 -12.55
CA GLY A 165 2.85 0.24 -11.19
C GLY A 165 2.73 -0.94 -10.24
N GLN A 166 3.23 -0.79 -9.02
CA GLN A 166 3.27 -1.88 -8.05
C GLN A 166 2.75 -1.45 -6.69
N ALA A 167 2.32 -2.42 -5.89
CA ALA A 167 2.08 -2.23 -4.48
C ALA A 167 2.51 -3.44 -3.65
N TYR A 168 3.02 -3.17 -2.45
CA TYR A 168 3.40 -4.17 -1.46
C TYR A 168 2.52 -3.98 -0.23
N VAL A 169 1.95 -5.05 0.31
CA VAL A 169 0.98 -4.99 1.41
C VAL A 169 1.28 -6.04 2.45
N LEU A 170 1.18 -5.66 3.72
CA LEU A 170 1.17 -6.55 4.87
C LEU A 170 -0.13 -6.35 5.66
N LEU A 171 -0.82 -7.45 5.97
CA LEU A 171 -2.03 -7.47 6.79
C LEU A 171 -1.82 -8.22 8.09
N THR A 172 -2.65 -7.90 9.09
CA THR A 172 -2.53 -8.39 10.47
C THR A 172 -2.83 -9.89 10.63
N ASP A 173 -3.39 -10.55 9.61
CA ASP A 173 -3.56 -12.01 9.55
C ASP A 173 -2.30 -12.74 9.03
N GLY A 174 -1.19 -12.03 8.87
CA GLY A 174 0.07 -12.54 8.31
C GLY A 174 0.07 -12.62 6.78
N THR A 175 -0.87 -11.96 6.11
CA THR A 175 -0.83 -11.85 4.65
C THR A 175 0.27 -10.90 4.20
N ALA A 176 1.04 -11.34 3.22
CA ALA A 176 1.87 -10.51 2.34
C ALA A 176 1.32 -10.57 0.91
N MET A 177 1.15 -9.41 0.27
CA MET A 177 0.72 -9.30 -1.13
C MET A 177 1.62 -8.36 -1.93
N HIS A 178 2.10 -8.85 -3.07
CA HIS A 178 2.69 -8.01 -4.12
C HIS A 178 1.66 -7.90 -5.25
N VAL A 179 1.17 -6.70 -5.48
CA VAL A 179 0.19 -6.36 -6.51
C VAL A 179 0.92 -5.66 -7.65
N ASP A 180 0.93 -6.30 -8.80
CA ASP A 180 1.38 -5.73 -10.07
C ASP A 180 0.16 -5.18 -10.82
N ARG A 181 0.21 -3.90 -11.17
CA ARG A 181 -0.79 -3.26 -12.01
C ARG A 181 -0.19 -3.12 -13.40
N ASP A 182 -0.57 -4.05 -14.26
CA ASP A 182 -0.24 -4.05 -15.68
C ASP A 182 -1.51 -3.79 -16.52
N PRO A 183 -1.61 -2.62 -17.18
CA PRO A 183 -2.76 -2.27 -18.02
C PRO A 183 -2.88 -3.15 -19.28
N HIS A 184 -1.81 -3.87 -19.64
CA HIS A 184 -1.77 -4.78 -20.77
C HIS A 184 -1.73 -6.26 -20.33
N ALA A 185 -2.04 -6.53 -19.05
CA ALA A 185 -2.17 -7.89 -18.55
C ALA A 185 -3.18 -8.69 -19.39
N ARG A 186 -2.82 -9.94 -19.69
CA ARG A 186 -3.75 -10.86 -20.36
C ARG A 186 -4.98 -11.10 -19.48
N MET A 187 -6.13 -11.31 -20.11
CA MET A 187 -7.36 -11.69 -19.40
C MET A 187 -7.10 -12.90 -18.49
N GLY A 188 -7.54 -12.82 -17.23
CA GLY A 188 -7.30 -13.85 -16.21
C GLY A 188 -5.99 -13.72 -15.43
N VAL A 189 -5.08 -12.82 -15.82
CA VAL A 189 -3.90 -12.46 -15.03
C VAL A 189 -4.26 -11.26 -14.15
N ASP A 190 -4.43 -11.49 -12.86
CA ASP A 190 -4.74 -10.42 -11.91
C ASP A 190 -3.50 -9.68 -11.41
N GLY A 191 -2.29 -10.17 -11.67
CA GLY A 191 -1.06 -9.54 -11.19
C GLY A 191 -0.90 -9.59 -9.66
N ILE A 192 -1.68 -10.39 -8.93
CA ILE A 192 -1.61 -10.46 -7.47
C ILE A 192 -0.84 -11.70 -7.05
N ARG A 193 0.28 -11.50 -6.35
CA ARG A 193 1.03 -12.56 -5.66
C ARG A 193 0.74 -12.46 -4.18
N CYS A 194 0.27 -13.54 -3.55
CA CYS A 194 -0.17 -13.54 -2.16
C CYS A 194 0.28 -14.81 -1.45
N ASN A 195 0.84 -14.69 -0.24
CA ASN A 195 1.23 -15.86 0.58
C ASN A 195 0.03 -16.55 1.25
N ARG A 196 -1.17 -15.95 1.20
CA ARG A 196 -2.43 -16.53 1.67
C ARG A 196 -3.44 -16.67 0.54
N THR A 197 -4.44 -17.54 0.71
CA THR A 197 -5.50 -17.68 -0.30
C THR A 197 -6.31 -16.39 -0.46
N LEU A 198 -6.54 -15.98 -1.71
CA LEU A 198 -7.51 -14.94 -2.06
C LEU A 198 -8.92 -15.54 -2.28
N ASP A 199 -9.00 -16.86 -2.42
CA ASP A 199 -10.24 -17.58 -2.69
C ASP A 199 -10.48 -18.62 -1.59
N ALA A 200 -11.43 -18.31 -0.71
CA ALA A 200 -11.81 -19.20 0.38
C ALA A 200 -12.56 -20.46 -0.10
N ASP A 201 -13.01 -20.53 -1.35
CA ASP A 201 -13.65 -21.74 -1.88
C ASP A 201 -12.65 -22.64 -2.60
N ARG A 202 -11.46 -22.12 -2.92
CA ARG A 202 -10.39 -22.87 -3.57
C ARG A 202 -9.47 -23.53 -2.55
N VAL A 203 -9.56 -24.85 -2.45
CA VAL A 203 -8.56 -25.65 -1.73
C VAL A 203 -7.29 -25.72 -2.59
N SER A 204 -6.19 -25.15 -2.09
CA SER A 204 -4.87 -25.31 -2.70
C SER A 204 -3.93 -25.94 -1.70
N TYR A 205 -3.28 -27.04 -2.10
CA TYR A 205 -2.27 -27.73 -1.29
C TYR A 205 -0.87 -27.16 -1.47
N TYR A 206 -0.69 -26.29 -2.46
CA TYR A 206 0.57 -25.64 -2.77
C TYR A 206 0.33 -24.15 -2.99
N ASN A 207 1.12 -23.31 -2.32
CA ASN A 207 1.19 -21.89 -2.63
C ASN A 207 2.63 -21.53 -2.99
N ARG A 208 2.88 -21.27 -4.28
CA ARG A 208 4.21 -20.86 -4.76
C ARG A 208 4.72 -19.53 -4.17
N HIS A 209 3.87 -18.80 -3.46
CA HIS A 209 4.16 -17.51 -2.85
C HIS A 209 4.18 -17.57 -1.32
N GLU A 210 4.26 -18.77 -0.73
CA GLU A 210 4.35 -18.93 0.73
C GLU A 210 5.48 -18.10 1.36
N HIS A 211 6.63 -18.06 0.67
CA HIS A 211 7.84 -17.31 1.07
C HIS A 211 7.99 -15.95 0.37
N LEU A 212 6.87 -15.32 -0.03
CA LEU A 212 6.87 -14.11 -0.87
C LEU A 212 7.76 -12.96 -0.35
N THR A 213 7.91 -12.83 0.97
CA THR A 213 8.74 -11.77 1.59
C THR A 213 10.24 -12.06 1.54
N GLU A 214 10.62 -13.31 1.30
CA GLU A 214 12.00 -13.80 1.20
C GLU A 214 12.44 -13.92 -0.26
N ASP A 215 11.48 -14.11 -1.17
CA ASP A 215 11.68 -14.17 -2.61
C ASP A 215 12.05 -12.79 -3.22
N GLY A 216 12.72 -12.81 -4.38
CA GLY A 216 13.03 -11.62 -5.18
C GLY A 216 14.49 -11.18 -5.12
N ASP A 217 14.76 -9.96 -5.61
CA ASP A 217 16.08 -9.33 -5.51
C ASP A 217 16.28 -8.67 -4.14
N ASP A 218 17.50 -8.16 -3.87
CA ASP A 218 17.82 -7.50 -2.61
C ASP A 218 16.97 -6.25 -2.36
N ALA A 219 16.61 -5.53 -3.43
CA ALA A 219 15.77 -4.34 -3.35
C ALA A 219 14.35 -4.69 -2.87
N THR A 220 13.74 -5.72 -3.46
CA THR A 220 12.42 -6.24 -3.08
C THR A 220 12.42 -6.73 -1.63
N ARG A 221 13.45 -7.48 -1.22
CA ARG A 221 13.60 -7.91 0.18
C ARG A 221 13.77 -6.75 1.14
N ALA A 222 14.46 -5.68 0.74
CA ALA A 222 14.60 -4.47 1.57
C ALA A 222 13.24 -3.78 1.76
N VAL A 223 12.43 -3.67 0.71
CA VAL A 223 11.04 -3.15 0.80
C VAL A 223 10.24 -3.97 1.81
N TRP A 224 10.23 -5.30 1.69
CA TRP A 224 9.50 -6.16 2.62
C TRP A 224 9.95 -6.00 4.07
N ARG A 225 11.27 -5.91 4.30
CA ARG A 225 11.85 -5.76 5.64
C ARG A 225 11.39 -4.46 6.30
N HIS A 226 11.50 -3.34 5.60
CA HIS A 226 11.14 -2.03 6.16
C HIS A 226 9.62 -1.85 6.26
N LEU A 227 8.85 -2.36 5.30
CA LEU A 227 7.40 -2.42 5.41
C LEU A 227 6.97 -3.29 6.60
N GLY A 228 7.66 -4.41 6.83
CA GLY A 228 7.45 -5.30 7.97
C GLY A 228 7.72 -4.65 9.31
N ALA A 229 8.81 -3.88 9.43
CA ALA A 229 9.11 -3.11 10.62
C ALA A 229 8.00 -2.09 10.95
N LEU A 230 7.60 -1.29 9.95
CA LEU A 230 6.50 -0.33 10.10
C LEU A 230 5.18 -1.02 10.46
N HIS A 231 4.84 -2.11 9.76
CA HIS A 231 3.63 -2.89 10.02
C HIS A 231 3.60 -3.44 11.45
N HIS A 232 4.72 -3.96 11.93
CA HIS A 232 4.85 -4.49 13.28
C HIS A 232 4.66 -3.39 14.33
N THR A 233 5.33 -2.24 14.16
CA THR A 233 5.17 -1.07 15.04
C THR A 233 3.71 -0.61 15.11
N LEU A 234 3.04 -0.46 13.96
CA LEU A 234 1.64 -0.03 13.91
C LEU A 234 0.69 -1.06 14.52
N THR A 235 0.88 -2.35 14.21
CA THR A 235 0.05 -3.44 14.75
C THR A 235 0.18 -3.50 16.28
N ALA A 236 1.41 -3.49 16.79
CA ALA A 236 1.67 -3.51 18.24
C ALA A 236 1.03 -2.32 18.95
N HIS A 237 1.09 -1.12 18.37
CA HIS A 237 0.50 0.08 18.97
C HIS A 237 -1.03 0.14 18.87
N LEU A 238 -1.59 -0.23 17.72
CA LEU A 238 -3.03 -0.07 17.45
C LEU A 238 -3.86 -1.23 18.00
N HIS A 239 -3.29 -2.43 18.13
CA HIS A 239 -3.93 -3.57 18.78
C HIS A 239 -3.47 -3.80 20.23
N GLY A 240 -2.32 -3.24 20.62
CA GLY A 240 -1.89 -3.23 22.01
C GLY A 240 -2.95 -2.58 22.90
N ARG A 241 -3.39 -3.31 23.94
CA ARG A 241 -4.26 -2.74 24.97
C ARG A 241 -3.48 -1.62 25.66
N SER A 242 -4.08 -0.44 25.75
CA SER A 242 -3.64 0.56 26.73
C SER A 242 -3.59 -0.12 28.10
N ALA A 243 -2.42 -0.10 28.73
CA ALA A 243 -2.30 -0.47 30.14
C ALA A 243 -3.05 0.54 31.01
#